data_AF-A0A3P6TRG8-F1
#
_entry.id   AF-A0A3P6TRG8-F1
#
_cell.length_a   1.000
_cell.length_b   1.000
_cell.length_c   1.000
_cell.angle_alpha   90.00
_cell.angle_beta   90.00
_cell.angle_gamma   90.00
#
_symmetry.space_group_name_H-M   'P 1'
#
loop_
_entity.id
_entity.type
_entity.pdbx_description
1 polymer ?
#
loop_
_entity_poly.entity_id
_entity_poly.type
_entity_poly.pdbx_seq_one_letter_code
_entity_poly.pdbx_strand_id
1 'polypeptide(L)'
;MSAVSKLLRQNDFRLYYQIPSSSENAIPIRIPLCLAYMSSAGKIYHFPIACTVDERTGKESWRVLYGDPRPSSFATLSALVKYHKIYSYMDPKTDTIDTFPVWKGAVIDFDEID
;
A
#
# COMPACT_ATOMS: atom_id res chain seq x y z
N MET A 1 15.77 -4.85 8.89
CA MET A 1 14.69 -3.88 9.15
C MET A 1 14.83 -2.72 8.18
N SER A 2 13.83 -2.49 7.33
CA SER A 2 13.79 -1.39 6.36
C SER A 2 13.74 -0.02 7.08
N ALA A 3 14.32 1.03 6.50
CA ALA A 3 14.29 2.37 7.09
C ALA A 3 12.86 2.88 7.39
N VAL A 4 11.88 2.43 6.59
CA VAL A 4 10.47 2.80 6.76
C VAL A 4 9.86 2.19 8.03
N SER A 5 10.34 1.03 8.48
CA SER A 5 9.81 0.36 9.68
C SER A 5 10.04 1.19 10.95
N LYS A 6 11.10 2.00 10.97
CA LYS A 6 11.43 2.90 12.10
C LYS A 6 10.51 4.13 12.17
N LEU A 7 9.78 4.42 11.10
CA LEU A 7 8.94 5.62 10.97
C LEU A 7 7.44 5.32 11.18
N LEU A 8 7.07 4.04 11.16
CA LEU A 8 5.69 3.58 11.32
C LEU A 8 5.32 3.37 12.78
N ARG A 9 4.05 3.62 13.09
CA ARG A 9 3.39 3.25 14.35
C ARG A 9 2.29 2.23 14.02
N GLN A 10 1.79 1.52 15.03
CA GLN A 10 0.64 0.63 14.85
C GLN A 10 -0.54 1.40 14.24
N ASN A 11 -1.18 0.80 13.23
CA ASN A 11 -2.25 1.39 12.44
C ASN A 11 -1.90 2.68 11.70
N ASP A 12 -0.61 2.93 11.47
CA ASP A 12 -0.14 4.01 10.62
C ASP A 12 0.39 3.45 9.29
N PHE A 13 0.41 4.31 8.28
CA PHE A 13 1.00 3.98 6.99
C PHE A 13 1.75 5.16 6.39
N ARG A 14 2.71 4.85 5.51
CA ARG A 14 3.49 5.84 4.79
C ARG A 14 3.66 5.45 3.34
N LEU A 15 3.64 6.46 2.47
CA LEU A 15 4.02 6.29 1.07
C LEU A 15 5.53 6.45 0.94
N TYR A 16 6.14 5.61 0.10
CA TYR A 16 7.57 5.71 -0.19
C TYR A 16 7.84 5.18 -1.60
N TYR A 17 8.91 5.68 -2.21
CA TYR A 17 9.45 5.11 -3.44
C TYR A 17 10.46 4.03 -3.09
N GLN A 18 10.28 2.84 -3.65
CA GLN A 18 11.22 1.73 -3.45
C GLN A 18 12.31 1.77 -4.51
N ILE A 19 13.52 2.13 -4.10
CA ILE A 19 14.69 2.07 -4.98
C ILE A 19 15.04 0.58 -5.15
N PRO A 20 15.13 0.05 -6.39
CA PRO A 20 15.55 -1.33 -6.60
C PRO A 20 16.95 -1.57 -6.05
N SER A 21 17.21 -2.81 -5.63
CA SER A 21 18.53 -3.25 -5.17
C SER A 21 19.61 -2.95 -6.21
N SER A 22 20.71 -2.32 -5.77
CA SER A 22 21.87 -1.94 -6.59
C SER A 22 22.63 -3.11 -7.23
N SER A 23 22.18 -4.36 -7.02
CA SER A 23 22.72 -5.55 -7.70
C SER A 23 22.45 -5.53 -9.21
N GLU A 24 21.44 -4.78 -9.65
CA GLU A 24 21.22 -4.47 -11.05
C GLU A 24 21.77 -3.06 -11.33
N ASN A 25 22.84 -2.95 -12.13
CA ASN A 25 23.41 -1.66 -12.58
C ASN A 25 22.47 -0.83 -13.48
N ALA A 26 21.17 -1.12 -13.48
CA ALA A 26 20.15 -0.44 -14.26
C ALA A 26 19.25 0.37 -13.33
N ILE A 27 19.36 1.70 -13.39
CA ILE A 27 18.38 2.58 -12.75
C ILE A 27 17.09 2.48 -13.57
N PRO A 28 15.94 2.08 -12.98
CA PRO A 28 14.71 1.95 -13.73
C PRO A 28 14.21 3.34 -14.18
N ILE A 29 13.58 3.38 -15.35
CA ILE A 29 12.94 4.60 -15.87
C ILE A 29 11.82 5.09 -14.95
N ARG A 30 11.21 4.17 -14.17
CA ARG A 30 10.16 4.48 -13.19
C ARG A 30 10.45 3.78 -11.87
N ILE A 31 10.40 4.53 -10.79
CA ILE A 31 10.56 3.99 -9.43
C ILE A 31 9.16 3.65 -8.90
N PRO A 32 8.91 2.42 -8.44
CA PRO A 32 7.59 2.02 -7.93
C PRO A 32 7.24 2.80 -6.65
N LEU A 33 6.00 3.27 -6.60
CA LEU A 33 5.39 3.88 -5.42
C LEU A 33 4.71 2.79 -4.60
N CYS A 34 5.06 2.71 -3.32
CA CYS A 34 4.54 1.71 -2.40
C CYS A 34 3.94 2.38 -1.15
N LEU A 35 3.06 1.65 -0.47
CA LEU A 35 2.49 1.99 0.83
C LEU A 35 3.00 0.98 1.84
N ALA A 36 3.80 1.44 2.81
CA ALA A 36 4.20 0.65 3.96
C ALA A 36 3.15 0.85 5.06
N TYR A 37 2.58 -0.24 5.56
CA TYR A 37 1.55 -0.24 6.59
C TYR A 37 2.00 -1.10 7.77
N MET A 38 1.80 -0.62 9.00
CA MET A 38 1.97 -1.44 10.20
C MET A 38 0.60 -1.77 10.78
N SER A 39 0.27 -3.05 10.83
CA SER A 39 -0.95 -3.55 11.48
C SER A 39 -0.98 -3.25 12.98
N SER A 40 -2.17 -3.35 13.56
CA SER A 40 -2.44 -3.33 15.00
C SER A 40 -1.58 -4.36 15.76
N ALA A 41 -1.31 -5.52 15.14
CA ALA A 41 -0.43 -6.57 15.68
C ALA A 41 1.08 -6.25 15.53
N GLY A 42 1.45 -5.11 14.93
CA GLY A 42 2.85 -4.69 14.74
C GLY A 42 3.56 -5.33 13.55
N LYS A 43 2.90 -6.20 12.77
CA LYS A 43 3.44 -6.71 11.51
C LYS A 43 3.36 -5.61 10.43
N ILE A 44 4.43 -5.49 9.65
CA ILE A 44 4.57 -4.53 8.56
C ILE A 44 4.24 -5.23 7.24
N TYR A 45 3.56 -4.50 6.35
CA TYR A 45 3.17 -4.94 5.02
C TYR A 45 3.50 -3.85 4.00
N HIS A 46 3.85 -4.27 2.78
CA HIS A 46 4.22 -3.37 1.69
C HIS A 46 3.29 -3.56 0.49
N PHE A 47 2.41 -2.58 0.25
CA PHE A 47 1.43 -2.63 -0.83
C PHE A 47 1.84 -1.77 -2.03
N PRO A 48 1.82 -2.31 -3.26
CA PRO A 48 1.96 -1.51 -4.46
C PRO A 48 0.88 -0.44 -4.59
N ILE A 49 1.25 0.73 -5.12
CA ILE A 49 0.29 1.71 -5.63
C ILE A 49 0.33 1.69 -7.14
N ALA A 50 -0.83 1.45 -7.75
CA ALA A 50 -1.01 1.54 -9.19
C ALA A 50 -1.58 2.90 -9.57
N CYS A 51 -1.05 3.48 -10.67
CA CYS A 51 -1.66 4.58 -11.39
C CYS A 51 -2.03 4.10 -12.79
N THR A 52 -3.30 4.26 -13.15
CA THR A 52 -3.81 4.02 -14.50
C THR A 52 -4.24 5.35 -15.10
N VAL A 53 -4.01 5.54 -16.40
CA VAL A 53 -4.40 6.75 -17.12
C VAL A 53 -5.44 6.36 -18.16
N ASP A 54 -6.61 6.98 -18.11
CA ASP A 54 -7.63 6.81 -19.14
C ASP A 54 -7.15 7.44 -20.45
N GLU A 55 -6.98 6.63 -21.49
CA GLU A 55 -6.39 7.06 -22.77
C GLU A 55 -7.19 8.17 -23.47
N ARG A 56 -8.50 8.22 -23.24
CA ARG A 56 -9.41 9.17 -23.90
C ARG A 56 -9.42 10.52 -23.21
N THR A 57 -9.38 10.52 -21.87
CA THR A 57 -9.55 11.72 -21.05
C THR A 57 -8.26 12.22 -20.40
N GLY A 58 -7.20 11.40 -20.43
CA GLY A 58 -5.93 11.64 -19.75
C GLY A 58 -6.03 11.62 -18.23
N LYS A 59 -7.17 11.19 -17.67
CA LYS A 59 -7.41 11.22 -16.22
C LYS A 59 -6.70 10.07 -15.54
N GLU A 60 -5.99 10.39 -14.46
CA GLU A 60 -5.35 9.41 -13.60
C GLU A 60 -6.34 8.77 -12.62
N SER A 61 -6.06 7.52 -12.28
CA SER A 61 -6.78 6.73 -11.29
C SER A 61 -5.79 5.91 -10.47
N TRP A 62 -5.74 6.22 -9.18
CA TRP A 62 -4.78 5.73 -8.20
C TRP A 62 -5.44 4.72 -7.27
N ARG A 63 -4.78 3.59 -6.99
CA ARG A 63 -5.29 2.57 -6.05
C ARG A 63 -4.17 1.83 -5.33
N VAL A 64 -4.46 1.35 -4.11
CA VAL A 64 -3.58 0.45 -3.34
C VAL A 64 -3.90 -0.99 -3.72
N LEU A 65 -2.89 -1.79 -4.04
CA LEU A 65 -3.02 -3.19 -4.41
C LEU A 65 -2.77 -4.09 -3.19
N TYR A 66 -3.79 -4.27 -2.34
CA TYR A 66 -3.72 -5.15 -1.15
C TYR A 66 -4.62 -6.40 -1.28
N GLY A 67 -5.01 -6.75 -2.51
CA GLY A 67 -5.82 -7.92 -2.84
C GLY A 67 -7.31 -7.82 -2.49
N ASP A 68 -7.82 -6.60 -2.36
CA ASP A 68 -9.26 -6.36 -2.29
C ASP A 68 -9.96 -6.83 -3.58
N PRO A 69 -11.02 -7.65 -3.52
CA PRO A 69 -11.80 -8.01 -4.71
C PRO A 69 -12.50 -6.80 -5.35
N ARG A 70 -12.69 -5.69 -4.64
CA ARG A 70 -13.30 -4.45 -5.14
C ARG A 70 -12.46 -3.24 -4.74
N PRO A 71 -11.25 -3.06 -5.32
CA PRO A 71 -10.34 -2.02 -4.90
C PRO A 71 -10.88 -0.64 -5.25
N SER A 72 -10.98 0.23 -4.25
CA SER A 72 -11.30 1.65 -4.45
C SER A 72 -10.21 2.33 -5.26
N SER A 73 -10.61 3.14 -6.24
CA SER A 73 -9.70 3.94 -7.05
C SER A 73 -10.02 5.42 -6.92
N PHE A 74 -9.00 6.27 -6.98
CA PHE A 74 -9.09 7.68 -6.61
C PHE A 74 -8.46 8.55 -7.69
N ALA A 75 -9.06 9.71 -7.97
CA ALA A 75 -8.53 10.64 -8.96
C ALA A 75 -7.18 11.28 -8.57
N THR A 76 -6.81 11.27 -7.29
CA THR A 76 -5.53 11.79 -6.81
C THR A 76 -4.96 10.94 -5.68
N LEU A 77 -3.64 10.94 -5.53
CA LEU A 77 -2.96 10.34 -4.37
C LEU A 77 -3.43 10.93 -3.04
N SER A 78 -3.75 12.22 -2.99
CA SER A 78 -4.25 12.86 -1.76
C SER A 78 -5.61 12.28 -1.33
N ALA A 79 -6.51 12.05 -2.29
CA ALA A 79 -7.81 11.42 -2.02
C ALA A 79 -7.65 9.98 -1.54
N LEU A 80 -6.73 9.22 -2.16
CA LEU A 80 -6.37 7.86 -1.70
C LEU A 80 -5.88 7.87 -0.25
N VAL A 81 -4.91 8.73 0.08
CA VAL A 81 -4.36 8.84 1.44
C VAL A 81 -5.44 9.25 2.42
N LYS A 82 -6.28 10.23 2.08
CA LYS A 82 -7.37 10.69 2.94
C LYS A 82 -8.37 9.58 3.23
N TYR A 83 -8.75 8.79 2.22
CA TYR A 83 -9.66 7.68 2.39
C TYR A 83 -9.10 6.64 3.36
N HIS A 84 -7.88 6.15 3.13
CA HIS A 84 -7.26 5.13 3.99
C HIS A 84 -6.89 5.66 5.39
N LYS A 85 -6.84 6.97 5.62
CA LYS A 85 -6.73 7.54 6.98
C LYS A 85 -8.04 7.57 7.75
N ILE A 86 -9.18 7.59 7.06
CA ILE A 86 -10.51 7.74 7.66
C ILE A 86 -11.18 6.38 7.87
N TYR A 87 -11.02 5.48 6.91
CA TYR A 87 -11.70 4.20 6.91
C TYR A 87 -10.78 3.07 7.35
N SER A 88 -11.32 2.20 8.20
CA SER A 88 -10.67 1.01 8.71
C SER A 88 -11.63 -0.18 8.65
N TYR A 89 -11.05 -1.37 8.72
CA TYR A 89 -11.74 -2.64 8.83
C TYR A 89 -11.69 -3.12 10.27
N MET A 90 -12.76 -3.76 10.71
CA MET A 90 -12.83 -4.47 11.99
C MET A 90 -12.71 -5.96 11.69
N ASP A 91 -11.79 -6.66 12.35
CA ASP A 91 -11.74 -8.12 12.33
C ASP A 91 -12.88 -8.67 13.19
N PRO A 92 -13.90 -9.35 12.60
CA PRO A 92 -15.03 -9.84 13.37
C PRO A 92 -14.66 -10.96 14.37
N LYS A 93 -13.44 -11.51 14.31
CA LYS A 93 -12.99 -12.57 15.23
C LYS A 93 -12.28 -12.03 16.46
N THR A 94 -11.54 -10.94 16.30
CA THR A 94 -10.65 -10.41 17.34
C THR A 94 -11.03 -9.00 17.78
N ASP A 95 -12.03 -8.39 17.13
CA ASP A 95 -12.44 -6.99 17.26
C ASP A 95 -11.30 -5.99 17.02
N THR A 96 -10.19 -6.42 16.41
CA THR A 96 -9.08 -5.53 16.07
C THR A 96 -9.49 -4.63 14.92
N ILE A 97 -9.10 -3.36 15.03
CA ILE A 97 -9.32 -2.37 13.98
C ILE A 97 -8.00 -2.17 13.26
N ASP A 98 -8.00 -2.32 11.94
CA ASP A 98 -6.85 -2.10 11.09
C ASP A 98 -7.27 -1.35 9.84
N THR A 99 -6.38 -0.50 9.33
CA THR A 99 -6.61 0.24 8.08
C THR A 99 -6.78 -0.70 6.89
N PHE A 100 -6.07 -1.82 6.88
CA PHE A 100 -6.14 -2.83 5.83
C PHE A 100 -6.52 -4.19 6.42
N PRO A 101 -7.38 -4.98 5.76
CA PRO A 101 -7.92 -6.22 6.30
C PRO A 101 -6.94 -7.39 6.14
N VAL A 102 -5.75 -7.26 6.73
CA VAL A 102 -4.60 -8.15 6.49
C VAL A 102 -4.82 -9.58 6.98
N TRP A 103 -5.77 -9.81 7.89
CA TRP A 103 -6.17 -11.15 8.36
C TRP A 103 -6.96 -11.97 7.33
N LYS A 104 -7.46 -11.34 6.25
CA LYS A 104 -8.31 -12.04 5.27
C LYS A 104 -7.54 -12.94 4.30
N GLY A 105 -6.21 -13.02 4.42
CA GLY A 105 -5.37 -13.97 3.67
C GLY A 105 -5.25 -13.70 2.16
N ALA A 106 -5.77 -12.58 1.67
CA ALA A 106 -5.68 -12.16 0.26
C ALA A 106 -4.61 -11.08 0.05
N VAL A 107 -3.70 -10.90 1.01
CA VAL A 107 -2.75 -9.78 0.99
C VAL A 107 -1.67 -10.03 -0.05
N ILE A 108 -1.54 -9.12 -1.01
CA ILE A 108 -0.38 -9.07 -1.89
C ILE A 108 0.69 -8.28 -1.14
N ASP A 109 1.63 -8.97 -0.51
CA ASP A 109 2.80 -8.35 0.12
C ASP A 109 4.01 -8.48 -0.81
N PHE A 110 4.66 -7.35 -1.12
CA PHE A 110 5.81 -7.37 -2.02
C PHE A 110 7.00 -8.17 -1.49
N ASP A 111 7.09 -8.37 -0.17
CA ASP A 111 8.14 -9.17 0.45
C ASP A 111 7.97 -10.69 0.21
N GLU A 112 6.86 -11.14 -0.40
CA GLU A 112 6.64 -12.55 -0.80
C GLU A 112 6.96 -12.84 -2.28
N ILE A 113 7.36 -11.84 -3.06
CA ILE A 113 7.76 -12.02 -4.46
C ILE A 113 9.29 -12.01 -4.54
N ASP A 114 9.90 -13.15 -4.21
CA ASP A 114 11.27 -13.53 -4.59
C ASP A 114 11.31 -14.11 -6.01
#